data_AF-A0A1I0S9Z9-F1
#
_entry.id   AF-A0A1I0S9Z9-F1
#
_cell.length_a   1.000
_cell.length_b   1.000
_cell.length_c   1.000
_cell.angle_alpha   90.00
_cell.angle_beta   90.00
_cell.angle_gamma   90.00
#
_symmetry.space_group_name_H-M   'P 1'
#
loop_
_entity.id
_entity.type
_entity.pdbx_description
1 polymer ?
#
loop_
_entity_poly.entity_id
_entity_poly.type
_entity_poly.pdbx_seq_one_letter_code
_entity_poly.pdbx_strand_id
1 'polypeptide(L)'
;MTNTNTSTAAKQKILIVEDEGEMCLLINLLLDGKEMEVEHVQSLSEAVEYFQQQPPAIVLLDNRLPDGYGLDFISYIKEKYPATKIIMISGMDAAAKDVAIENGADTFLEKPFNKTTLYSAIEPLLN
;
A
#
# COMPACT_ATOMS: atom_id res chain seq x y z
N MET A 1 30.51 -30.23 -0.51
CA MET A 1 29.20 -30.18 0.19
C MET A 1 28.97 -28.72 0.56
N THR A 2 28.28 -27.97 -0.30
CA THR A 2 27.94 -26.57 -0.04
C THR A 2 26.47 -26.51 0.34
N ASN A 3 26.20 -26.33 1.63
CA ASN A 3 24.85 -26.04 2.12
C ASN A 3 24.51 -24.61 1.72
N THR A 4 23.75 -24.45 0.63
CA THR A 4 23.05 -23.20 0.36
C THR A 4 21.76 -23.23 1.17
N ASN A 5 21.83 -22.72 2.40
CA ASN A 5 20.63 -22.26 3.12
C ASN A 5 20.09 -21.05 2.36
N THR A 6 19.30 -21.28 1.31
CA THR A 6 18.35 -20.27 0.85
C THR A 6 17.25 -20.21 1.89
N SER A 7 17.42 -19.32 2.87
CA SER A 7 16.29 -18.84 3.65
C SER A 7 15.30 -18.24 2.65
N THR A 8 14.19 -18.92 2.39
CA THR A 8 13.05 -18.35 1.67
C THR A 8 12.49 -17.25 2.57
N ALA A 9 13.00 -16.02 2.43
CA ALA A 9 12.36 -14.86 3.01
C ALA A 9 10.92 -14.83 2.50
N ALA A 10 9.95 -14.73 3.42
CA ALA A 10 8.55 -14.60 3.04
C ALA A 10 8.41 -13.34 2.18
N LYS A 11 7.73 -13.45 1.03
CA LYS A 11 7.46 -12.27 0.19
C LYS A 11 6.64 -11.26 0.98
N GLN A 12 7.01 -9.99 0.87
CA GLN A 12 6.26 -8.90 1.50
C GLN A 12 4.96 -8.68 0.72
N LYS A 13 3.82 -8.87 1.40
CA LYS A 13 2.50 -8.68 0.81
C LYS A 13 2.15 -7.20 0.76
N ILE A 14 1.86 -6.71 -0.44
CA ILE A 14 1.43 -5.35 -0.71
C ILE A 14 0.02 -5.39 -1.27
N LEU A 15 -0.90 -4.69 -0.63
CA LEU A 15 -2.25 -4.50 -1.13
C LEU A 15 -2.37 -3.13 -1.78
N ILE A 16 -2.91 -3.05 -2.98
CA ILE A 16 -3.32 -1.81 -3.64
C ILE A 16 -4.83 -1.65 -3.45
N VAL A 17 -5.26 -0.51 -2.95
CA VAL A 17 -6.67 -0.13 -2.84
C VAL A 17 -6.90 1.06 -3.76
N GLU A 18 -7.39 0.79 -4.97
CA GLU A 18 -7.48 1.74 -6.09
C GLU A 18 -8.52 1.22 -7.10
N ASP A 19 -9.48 2.06 -7.46
CA ASP A 19 -10.58 1.68 -8.35
C ASP A 19 -10.19 1.81 -9.83
N GLU A 20 -9.23 2.67 -10.17
CA GLU A 20 -8.71 2.82 -11.52
C GLU A 20 -7.81 1.64 -11.91
N GLY A 21 -8.37 0.67 -12.66
CA GLY A 21 -7.63 -0.52 -13.09
C GLY A 21 -6.33 -0.24 -13.86
N GLU A 22 -6.26 0.87 -14.60
CA GLU A 22 -5.03 1.31 -15.28
C GLU A 22 -3.93 1.72 -14.28
N MET A 23 -4.31 2.37 -13.17
CA MET A 23 -3.39 2.74 -12.09
C MET A 23 -2.90 1.50 -11.34
N CYS A 24 -3.79 0.56 -11.03
CA CYS A 24 -3.43 -0.75 -10.47
C CYS A 24 -2.40 -1.48 -11.34
N LEU A 25 -2.64 -1.54 -12.66
CA LEU A 25 -1.73 -2.16 -13.61
C LEU A 25 -0.38 -1.44 -13.65
N LEU A 26 -0.38 -0.11 -13.66
CA LEU A 26 0.83 0.70 -13.64
C LEU A 26 1.65 0.44 -12.37
N ILE A 27 1.03 0.52 -11.20
CA ILE A 27 1.70 0.27 -9.91
C ILE A 27 2.31 -1.14 -9.92
N ASN A 28 1.54 -2.16 -10.33
CA ASN A 28 2.03 -3.53 -10.40
C ASN A 28 3.25 -3.67 -11.34
N LEU A 29 3.22 -3.04 -12.52
CA LEU A 29 4.35 -3.01 -13.46
C LEU A 29 5.57 -2.29 -12.87
N LEU A 30 5.36 -1.20 -12.15
CA LEU A 30 6.43 -0.45 -11.50
C LEU A 30 7.07 -1.26 -10.37
N LEU A 31 6.30 -2.07 -9.66
CA LEU A 31 6.75 -2.86 -8.50
C LEU A 31 7.43 -4.20 -8.84
N ASP A 32 7.53 -4.60 -10.12
CA ASP A 32 8.04 -5.90 -10.64
C ASP A 32 9.39 -6.36 -10.04
N GLY A 33 9.38 -6.75 -8.77
CA GLY A 33 10.53 -7.03 -7.92
C GLY A 33 10.32 -8.38 -7.23
N LYS A 34 11.39 -9.15 -7.11
CA LYS A 34 11.34 -10.58 -6.74
C LYS A 34 10.84 -10.87 -5.32
N GLU A 35 10.69 -9.85 -4.47
CA GLU A 35 10.46 -9.96 -3.03
C GLU A 35 9.08 -9.43 -2.59
N MET A 36 8.26 -8.93 -3.52
CA MET A 36 6.92 -8.42 -3.23
C MET A 36 5.85 -9.29 -3.88
N GLU A 37 4.75 -9.49 -3.16
CA GLU A 37 3.53 -10.11 -3.66
C GLU A 37 2.45 -9.02 -3.66
N VAL A 38 2.02 -8.62 -4.86
CA VAL A 38 1.11 -7.48 -5.04
C VAL A 38 -0.27 -8.00 -5.38
N GLU A 39 -1.25 -7.61 -4.58
CA GLU A 39 -2.67 -7.84 -4.81
C GLU A 39 -3.39 -6.49 -4.88
N HIS A 40 -4.57 -6.44 -5.50
CA HIS A 40 -5.35 -5.21 -5.59
C HIS A 40 -6.83 -5.46 -5.36
N VAL A 41 -7.49 -4.44 -4.83
CA VAL A 41 -8.93 -4.35 -4.60
C VAL A 41 -9.41 -2.96 -5.02
N GLN A 42 -10.68 -2.83 -5.36
CA GLN A 42 -11.23 -1.62 -5.98
C GLN A 42 -12.07 -0.77 -5.03
N SER A 43 -12.19 -1.17 -3.77
CA SER A 43 -13.05 -0.49 -2.79
C SER A 43 -12.56 -0.71 -1.36
N LEU A 44 -12.99 0.17 -0.44
CA LEU A 44 -12.70 0.04 0.99
C LEU A 44 -13.35 -1.23 1.57
N SER A 45 -14.55 -1.58 1.11
CA SER A 45 -15.24 -2.80 1.53
C SER A 45 -14.48 -4.06 1.13
N GLU A 46 -13.98 -4.17 -0.10
CA GLU A 46 -13.10 -5.27 -0.53
C GLU A 46 -11.79 -5.29 0.26
N ALA A 47 -11.22 -4.11 0.56
CA ALA A 47 -10.03 -4.03 1.42
C ALA A 47 -10.33 -4.61 2.81
N VAL A 48 -11.46 -4.26 3.44
CA VAL A 48 -11.86 -4.83 4.73
C VAL A 48 -11.95 -6.36 4.67
N GLU A 49 -12.53 -6.93 3.61
CA GLU A 49 -12.60 -8.38 3.40
C GLU A 49 -11.21 -9.01 3.25
N TYR A 50 -10.33 -8.36 2.48
CA TYR A 50 -8.95 -8.80 2.30
C TYR A 50 -8.19 -8.83 3.64
N PHE A 51 -8.26 -7.74 4.41
CA PHE A 51 -7.60 -7.61 5.71
C PHE A 51 -8.07 -8.65 6.74
N GLN A 52 -9.33 -9.10 6.66
CA GLN A 52 -9.86 -10.17 7.53
C GLN A 52 -9.26 -11.54 7.20
N GLN A 53 -8.96 -11.80 5.93
CA GLN A 53 -8.40 -13.06 5.48
C GLN A 53 -6.88 -13.09 5.68
N GLN A 54 -6.21 -12.03 5.24
CA GLN A 54 -4.76 -11.94 5.24
C GLN A 54 -4.29 -10.48 5.29
N PRO A 55 -3.93 -9.95 6.48
CA PRO A 55 -3.43 -8.59 6.59
C PRO A 55 -2.13 -8.40 5.78
N PRO A 56 -2.05 -7.37 4.90
CA PRO A 56 -0.84 -7.08 4.15
C PRO A 56 0.22 -6.40 5.04
N ALA A 57 1.49 -6.51 4.64
CA ALA A 57 2.57 -5.78 5.27
C ALA A 57 2.50 -4.28 4.94
N ILE A 58 2.18 -3.96 3.68
CA ILE A 58 2.03 -2.59 3.18
C ILE A 58 0.70 -2.48 2.44
N VAL A 59 0.00 -1.36 2.64
CA VAL A 59 -1.14 -0.96 1.81
C VAL A 59 -0.81 0.34 1.07
N LEU A 60 -1.02 0.32 -0.24
CA LEU A 60 -1.05 1.50 -1.11
C LEU A 60 -2.51 1.93 -1.23
N LEU A 61 -2.87 3.02 -0.58
CA LEU A 61 -4.26 3.43 -0.39
C LEU A 61 -4.54 4.71 -1.19
N ASP A 62 -5.38 4.62 -2.22
CA ASP A 62 -5.90 5.82 -2.87
C ASP A 62 -6.87 6.57 -1.96
N ASN A 63 -6.92 7.89 -2.10
CA ASN A 63 -7.80 8.70 -1.28
C ASN A 63 -9.26 8.71 -1.76
N ARG A 64 -9.54 8.56 -3.05
CA ARG A 64 -10.89 8.66 -3.60
C ARG A 64 -11.32 7.31 -4.16
N LEU A 65 -12.14 6.61 -3.40
CA LEU A 65 -12.67 5.30 -3.76
C LEU A 65 -14.19 5.39 -3.99
N PRO A 66 -14.79 4.43 -4.72
CA PRO A 66 -16.21 4.45 -5.03
C PRO A 66 -17.12 4.40 -3.79
N ASP A 67 -16.60 3.90 -2.65
CA ASP A 67 -17.32 3.72 -1.40
C ASP A 67 -16.81 4.61 -0.24
N GLY A 68 -15.91 5.56 -0.51
CA GLY A 68 -15.50 6.54 0.50
C GLY A 68 -14.11 7.15 0.29
N TYR A 69 -13.57 7.71 1.37
CA TYR A 69 -12.23 8.31 1.37
C TYR A 69 -11.22 7.42 2.07
N GLY A 70 -10.06 7.20 1.43
CA GLY A 70 -8.95 6.45 2.02
C GLY A 70 -8.43 7.08 3.32
N LEU A 71 -8.45 8.41 3.43
CA LEU A 71 -8.10 9.13 4.65
C LEU A 71 -8.86 8.64 5.90
N ASP A 72 -10.16 8.35 5.75
CA ASP A 72 -11.01 7.89 6.85
C ASP A 72 -10.69 6.42 7.23
N PHE A 73 -10.13 5.66 6.30
CA PHE A 73 -9.77 4.25 6.47
C PHE A 73 -8.44 4.05 7.21
N ILE A 74 -7.58 5.07 7.27
CA ILE A 74 -6.28 5.00 7.96
C ILE A 74 -6.46 4.60 9.44
N SER A 75 -7.39 5.28 10.14
CA SER A 75 -7.66 5.02 11.55
C SER A 75 -8.15 3.59 11.80
N TYR A 76 -9.01 3.07 10.90
CA TYR A 76 -9.47 1.68 10.95
C TYR A 76 -8.30 0.69 10.84
N ILE A 77 -7.40 0.91 9.89
CA ILE A 77 -6.23 0.04 9.69
C ILE A 77 -5.32 0.11 10.91
N LYS A 78 -5.03 1.31 11.45
CA LYS A 78 -4.13 1.45 12.60
C LYS A 78 -4.69 0.87 13.89
N GLU A 79 -6.01 0.93 14.09
CA GLU A 79 -6.64 0.33 15.26
C GLU A 79 -6.63 -1.20 15.21
N LYS A 80 -6.98 -1.80 14.05
CA LYS A 80 -7.14 -3.25 13.93
C LYS A 80 -5.87 -3.99 13.48
N TYR A 81 -5.03 -3.34 12.69
CA TYR A 81 -3.86 -3.90 12.03
C TYR A 81 -2.65 -2.97 12.21
N PRO A 82 -2.20 -2.70 13.45
CA PRO A 82 -1.16 -1.70 13.74
C PRO A 82 0.21 -2.02 13.09
N ALA A 83 0.43 -3.29 12.70
CA ALA A 83 1.63 -3.72 11.99
C ALA A 83 1.62 -3.32 10.50
N THR A 84 0.44 -3.11 9.90
CA THR A 84 0.33 -2.74 8.49
C THR A 84 0.82 -1.31 8.26
N LYS A 85 1.72 -1.18 7.30
CA LYS A 85 2.26 0.09 6.84
C LYS A 85 1.36 0.71 5.80
N ILE A 86 1.10 2.01 5.92
CA ILE A 86 0.14 2.71 5.08
C ILE A 86 0.88 3.76 4.26
N ILE A 87 0.79 3.62 2.94
CA ILE A 87 1.25 4.62 1.98
C ILE A 87 0.00 5.20 1.33
N MET A 88 -0.30 6.46 1.61
CA MET A 88 -1.37 7.17 0.89
C MET A 88 -0.87 7.54 -0.50
N ILE A 89 -1.68 7.29 -1.53
CA ILE A 89 -1.45 7.73 -2.90
C ILE A 89 -2.54 8.73 -3.28
N SER A 90 -2.19 9.94 -3.73
CA SER A 90 -3.18 10.97 -4.09
C SER A 90 -2.60 12.03 -5.00
N GLY A 91 -3.40 12.65 -5.87
CA GLY A 91 -2.93 13.55 -6.93
C GLY A 91 -3.12 15.04 -6.75
N MET A 92 -3.92 15.53 -5.79
CA MET A 92 -4.35 16.95 -5.83
C MET A 92 -4.61 17.61 -4.47
N ASP A 93 -4.07 17.09 -3.36
CA ASP A 93 -4.34 17.73 -2.07
C ASP A 93 -3.13 17.70 -1.14
N ALA A 94 -2.39 18.82 -1.10
CA ALA A 94 -1.30 19.02 -0.15
C ALA A 94 -1.81 19.02 1.31
N ALA A 95 -3.06 19.44 1.56
CA ALA A 95 -3.66 19.37 2.89
C ALA A 95 -3.95 17.91 3.28
N ALA A 96 -4.31 17.06 2.32
CA ALA A 96 -4.50 15.63 2.57
C ALA A 96 -3.21 14.92 3.02
N LYS A 97 -2.03 15.43 2.67
CA LYS A 97 -0.76 14.86 3.15
C LYS A 97 -0.62 15.00 4.67
N ASP A 98 -0.75 16.22 5.20
CA ASP A 98 -0.56 16.46 6.62
C ASP A 98 -1.62 15.70 7.43
N VAL A 99 -2.88 15.72 6.98
CA VAL A 99 -3.98 14.96 7.60
C VAL A 99 -3.73 13.45 7.55
N ALA A 100 -3.21 12.90 6.44
CA ALA A 100 -2.89 11.49 6.35
C ALA A 100 -1.84 11.07 7.39
N ILE A 101 -0.77 11.85 7.53
CA ILE A 101 0.30 11.57 8.49
C ILE A 101 -0.22 11.71 9.93
N GLU A 102 -1.02 12.73 10.22
CA GLU A 102 -1.67 12.90 11.53
C GLU A 102 -2.59 11.72 11.89
N ASN A 103 -3.32 11.18 10.91
CA ASN A 103 -4.16 10.00 11.07
C ASN A 103 -3.36 8.68 11.14
N GLY A 104 -2.04 8.74 10.94
CA GLY A 104 -1.14 7.60 11.13
C GLY A 104 -0.63 6.94 9.85
N ALA A 105 -0.78 7.55 8.66
CA ALA A 105 -0.07 7.06 7.48
C ALA A 105 1.45 7.07 7.71
N ASP A 106 2.15 6.05 7.24
CA ASP A 106 3.61 5.95 7.36
C ASP A 106 4.31 6.83 6.31
N THR A 107 3.69 7.01 5.14
CA THR A 107 4.18 7.96 4.12
C THR A 107 3.05 8.39 3.17
N PHE A 108 3.36 9.35 2.31
CA PHE A 108 2.47 9.89 1.29
C PHE A 108 3.21 9.97 -0.05
N LEU A 109 2.59 9.46 -1.11
CA LEU A 109 3.09 9.47 -2.48
C LEU A 109 2.14 10.29 -3.36
N GLU A 110 2.65 11.39 -3.90
CA GLU A 110 1.89 12.26 -4.78
C GLU A 110 1.83 11.70 -6.22
N LYS A 111 0.65 11.71 -6.85
CA LYS A 111 0.47 11.48 -8.29
C LYS A 111 0.82 12.78 -9.04
N PRO A 112 1.56 12.74 -10.17
CA PRO A 112 2.11 11.55 -10.81
C PRO A 112 3.41 11.07 -10.15
N PHE A 113 3.58 9.76 -10.05
CA PHE A 113 4.79 9.11 -9.56
C PHE A 113 5.45 8.24 -10.64
N ASN A 114 6.71 7.87 -10.40
CA ASN A 114 7.45 6.96 -11.26
C ASN A 114 8.01 5.80 -10.41
N LYS A 115 8.74 4.88 -11.07
CA LYS A 115 9.38 3.73 -10.41
C LYS A 115 10.20 4.18 -9.20
N THR A 116 11.09 5.15 -9.38
CA THR A 116 12.00 5.62 -8.32
C THR A 116 11.23 6.15 -7.12
N THR A 117 10.25 7.03 -7.31
CA THR A 117 9.50 7.62 -6.19
C THR A 117 8.62 6.59 -5.47
N LEU A 118 8.05 5.63 -6.21
CA LEU A 118 7.30 4.52 -5.63
C LEU A 118 8.19 3.61 -4.77
N TYR A 119 9.36 3.20 -5.27
CA TYR A 119 10.30 2.39 -4.48
C TYR A 119 10.84 3.14 -3.28
N SER A 120 11.17 4.43 -3.40
CA SER A 120 11.63 5.22 -2.26
C SER A 120 10.58 5.38 -1.15
N ALA A 121 9.29 5.27 -1.48
CA ALA A 121 8.21 5.24 -0.49
C ALA A 121 8.08 3.88 0.20
N ILE A 122 8.36 2.78 -0.51
CA ILE A 122 8.16 1.40 -0.04
C ILE A 122 9.39 0.85 0.68
N GLU A 123 10.59 1.03 0.13
CA GLU A 123 11.84 0.43 0.61
C GLU A 123 12.11 0.65 2.11
N PRO A 124 11.89 1.86 2.68
CA PRO A 124 12.10 2.07 4.13
C PRO A 124 11.14 1.28 5.03
N LEU A 125 10.09 0.70 4.45
CA LEU A 125 9.02 -0.02 5.15
C LEU A 125 9.15 -1.55 5.04
N LEU A 126 10.10 -2.07 4.24
CA LEU A 126 10.25 -3.50 3.90
C LEU A 126 11.07 -4.35 4.89
N ASN A 127 11.39 -3.85 6.08
CA ASN A 127 12.26 -4.47 7.10
C ASN A 127 12.23 -6.01 7.20
#